data_AF-A0A2T1HZB8-F1
#
_entry.id   AF-A0A2T1HZB8-F1
#
_cell.length_a   1.000
_cell.length_b   1.000
_cell.length_c   1.000
_cell.angle_alpha   90.00
_cell.angle_beta   90.00
_cell.angle_gamma   90.00
#
_symmetry.space_group_name_H-M   'P 1'
#
loop_
_entity.id
_entity.type
_entity.pdbx_description
1 polymer ?
#
loop_
_entity_poly.entity_id
_entity_poly.type
_entity_poly.pdbx_seq_one_letter_code
_entity_poly.pdbx_strand_id
1 'polypeptide(L)' 'MDNSIAADQLKAIIERIERLEEEKKALSEDIKDVYGEAKGNGFDTKIIRKIVALRKKDHAERKEEEAIMELYLEALGMA' A
#
# COMPACT_ATOMS: atom_id res chain seq x y z
N MET A 1 29.15 -11.93 31.45
CA MET A 1 29.58 -11.46 30.12
C MET A 1 28.46 -11.61 29.08
N ASP A 2 27.50 -12.52 29.27
CA ASP A 2 26.41 -12.79 28.30
C ASP A 2 25.40 -11.63 28.11
N ASN A 3 25.13 -10.84 29.16
CA ASN A 3 24.20 -9.70 29.06
C ASN A 3 24.67 -8.59 28.09
N SER A 4 25.99 -8.45 27.88
CA SER A 4 26.54 -7.42 26.99
C SER A 4 26.31 -7.78 25.53
N ILE A 5 26.58 -9.04 25.15
CA ILE A 5 26.43 -9.52 23.77
C ILE A 5 24.94 -9.49 23.35
N ALA A 6 24.03 -9.86 24.25
CA ALA A 6 22.59 -9.78 24.00
C ALA A 6 22.11 -8.32 23.82
N ALA A 7 22.67 -7.37 24.58
CA ALA A 7 22.36 -5.95 24.44
C ALA A 7 22.86 -5.38 23.10
N ASP A 8 24.06 -5.76 22.66
CA ASP A 8 24.64 -5.31 21.39
C ASP A 8 23.85 -5.83 20.18
N GLN A 9 23.41 -7.10 20.22
CA GLN A 9 22.54 -7.67 19.19
C GLN A 9 21.18 -6.97 19.13
N LEU A 10 20.56 -6.72 20.29
CA LEU A 10 19.29 -6.00 20.37
C LEU A 10 19.43 -4.58 19.80
N LYS A 11 20.51 -3.87 20.16
CA LYS A 11 20.80 -2.52 19.65
C LYS A 11 20.94 -2.52 18.12
N ALA A 12 21.69 -3.45 17.55
CA ALA A 12 21.85 -3.56 16.09
C ALA A 12 20.52 -3.85 15.37
N ILE A 13 19.62 -4.64 15.97
CA ILE A 13 18.28 -4.89 15.42
C ILE A 13 17.43 -3.61 15.45
N ILE A 14 17.43 -2.88 16.58
CA ILE A 14 16.67 -1.63 16.74
C ILE A 14 17.15 -0.59 15.73
N GLU A 15 18.45 -0.33 15.65
CA GLU A 15 19.03 0.65 14.72
C GLU A 15 18.69 0.32 13.26
N ARG A 16 18.66 -0.97 12.90
CA ARG A 16 18.25 -1.42 11.57
C ARG A 16 16.77 -1.17 11.31
N ILE A 17 15.90 -1.38 12.29
CA ILE A 17 14.46 -1.11 12.17
C ILE A 17 14.20 0.40 12.05
N GLU A 18 14.84 1.22 12.88
CA GLU A 18 14.69 2.67 12.84
C GLU A 18 15.07 3.25 11.48
N ARG A 19 16.20 2.80 10.92
CA ARG A 19 16.59 3.18 9.56
C ARG A 19 15.54 2.78 8.51
N LEU A 20 15.00 1.57 8.60
CA LEU A 20 13.96 1.11 7.67
C LEU A 20 12.65 1.90 7.81
N GLU A 21 12.28 2.32 9.02
CA GLU A 21 11.11 3.18 9.25
C GLU A 21 11.34 4.60 8.71
N GLU A 22 12.55 5.13 8.80
CA GLU A 22 12.92 6.40 8.15
C GLU A 22 12.84 6.30 6.62
N GLU A 23 13.40 5.25 6.02
CA GLU A 23 13.30 5.00 4.57
C GLU A 23 11.84 4.87 4.12
N LYS A 24 11.03 4.13 4.86
CA LYS A 24 9.59 3.96 4.62
C LYS A 24 8.83 5.29 4.74
N LYS A 25 9.21 6.15 5.70
CA LYS A 25 8.63 7.49 5.84
C LYS A 25 8.96 8.35 4.63
N ALA A 26 10.22 8.41 4.21
CA ALA A 26 10.63 9.17 3.02
C ALA A 26 9.87 8.71 1.77
N LEU A 27 9.79 7.40 1.55
CA LEU A 27 9.02 6.84 0.42
C LEU A 27 7.52 7.18 0.51
N SER A 28 6.96 7.22 1.72
CA SER A 28 5.55 7.58 1.92
C SER A 28 5.29 9.06 1.61
N GLU A 29 6.25 9.93 1.90
CA GLU A 29 6.23 11.35 1.54
C GLU A 29 6.30 11.52 0.02
N ASP A 30 7.23 10.84 -0.65
CA ASP A 30 7.34 10.86 -2.12
C ASP A 30 6.02 10.42 -2.79
N ILE A 31 5.41 9.33 -2.32
CA ILE A 31 4.12 8.85 -2.82
C ILE A 31 3.02 9.92 -2.63
N LYS A 32 3.02 10.62 -1.49
CA LYS A 32 2.05 11.67 -1.20
C LYS A 32 2.23 12.85 -2.16
N ASP A 33 3.46 13.22 -2.48
CA ASP A 33 3.76 14.30 -3.41
C ASP A 33 3.29 13.95 -4.84
N VAL A 34 3.50 12.72 -5.30
CA VAL A 34 2.95 12.24 -6.59
C VAL A 34 1.41 12.31 -6.63
N TYR A 35 0.73 11.94 -5.55
CA TYR A 35 -0.73 12.15 -5.46
C TYR A 35 -1.09 13.64 -5.44
N GLY A 36 -0.26 14.49 -4.84
CA GLY A 36 -0.41 15.95 -4.85
C GLY A 36 -0.31 16.53 -6.26
N GLU A 37 0.70 16.12 -7.03
CA GLU A 37 0.88 16.48 -8.44
C GLU A 37 -0.31 16.04 -9.28
N ALA A 38 -0.76 14.79 -9.12
CA ALA A 38 -1.93 14.29 -9.83
C ALA A 38 -3.18 15.14 -9.54
N LYS A 39 -3.38 15.55 -8.28
CA LYS A 39 -4.46 16.48 -7.91
C LYS A 39 -4.29 17.84 -8.58
N GLY A 40 -3.08 18.40 -8.57
CA GLY A 40 -2.76 19.68 -9.22
C GLY A 40 -3.01 19.66 -10.73
N ASN A 41 -2.79 18.51 -11.37
CA ASN A 41 -3.06 18.26 -12.78
C ASN A 41 -4.54 17.93 -13.08
N GLY A 42 -5.43 18.00 -12.07
CA GLY A 42 -6.87 17.81 -12.25
C GLY A 42 -7.37 16.37 -12.16
N PHE A 43 -6.53 15.41 -11.76
CA PHE A 43 -6.96 14.01 -11.59
C PHE A 43 -7.61 13.76 -10.23
N ASP A 44 -8.60 12.87 -10.19
CA ASP A 44 -9.20 12.39 -8.94
C ASP A 44 -8.28 11.37 -8.25
N THR A 45 -7.57 11.83 -7.23
CA THR A 45 -6.68 10.98 -6.42
C THR A 45 -7.37 9.81 -5.70
N LYS A 46 -8.68 9.90 -5.42
CA LYS A 46 -9.46 8.78 -4.84
C LYS A 46 -9.59 7.65 -5.84
N ILE A 47 -9.85 7.98 -7.11
CA ILE A 47 -9.92 6.98 -8.19
C ILE A 47 -8.54 6.40 -8.48
N ILE A 48 -7.48 7.22 -8.52
CA ILE A 48 -6.11 6.71 -8.71
C ILE A 48 -5.74 5.72 -7.62
N ARG A 49 -6.02 6.02 -6.33
CA ARG A 49 -5.76 5.07 -5.22
C ARG A 49 -6.49 3.74 -5.41
N LYS A 50 -7.75 3.77 -5.87
CA LYS A 50 -8.50 2.54 -6.19
C LYS A 50 -7.81 1.75 -7.31
N ILE A 51 -7.37 2.42 -8.38
CA ILE A 51 -6.66 1.77 -9.50
C ILE A 51 -5.35 1.14 -9.01
N VAL A 52 -4.55 1.86 -8.21
CA VAL A 52 -3.30 1.32 -7.65
C VAL A 52 -3.58 0.09 -6.79
N ALA A 53 -4.61 0.11 -5.94
CA ALA A 53 -5.00 -1.04 -5.12
C ALA A 53 -5.45 -2.23 -5.99
N LEU A 54 -6.27 -1.99 -7.02
CA LEU A 54 -6.70 -3.02 -7.96
C LEU A 54 -5.52 -3.64 -8.72
N ARG A 55 -4.53 -2.84 -9.09
CA ARG A 55 -3.32 -3.31 -9.79
C ARG A 55 -2.36 -4.13 -8.91
N LYS A 56 -2.53 -4.11 -7.59
CA LYS A 56 -1.75 -4.95 -6.66
C LYS A 56 -2.33 -6.34 -6.49
N LYS A 57 -3.61 -6.55 -6.83
CA LYS A 57 -4.25 -7.87 -6.79
C LYS A 57 -3.77 -8.75 -7.94
N ASP A 58 -3.82 -10.06 -7.75
CA ASP A 58 -3.60 -10.98 -8.85
C ASP A 58 -4.70 -10.84 -9.92
N HIS A 59 -4.35 -11.06 -11.18
CA HIS A 59 -5.29 -10.88 -12.28
C HIS A 59 -6.42 -11.92 -12.26
N ALA A 60 -6.16 -13.15 -11.82
CA ALA A 60 -7.20 -14.16 -11.71
C ALA A 60 -8.16 -13.83 -10.56
N GLU A 61 -7.62 -13.48 -9.39
CA GLU A 61 -8.40 -13.02 -8.23
C GLU A 61 -9.31 -11.84 -8.59
N ARG A 62 -8.76 -10.83 -9.29
CA ARG A 62 -9.53 -9.68 -9.75
C ARG A 62 -10.70 -10.07 -10.66
N LYS A 63 -10.48 -10.97 -11.61
CA LYS A 63 -11.53 -11.41 -12.54
C LYS A 63 -12.64 -12.19 -11.83
N GLU A 64 -12.26 -13.03 -10.86
CA GLU A 64 -13.22 -13.76 -10.04
C GLU A 64 -14.08 -12.80 -9.21
N GLU A 65 -13.47 -11.83 -8.54
CA GLU A 65 -14.20 -10.79 -7.80
C GLU A 65 -15.13 -9.97 -8.71
N GLU A 66 -14.68 -9.58 -9.91
CA GLU A 66 -15.48 -8.84 -10.88
C GLU A 66 -16.70 -9.66 -11.34
N ALA A 67 -16.53 -10.95 -11.63
CA ALA A 67 -17.62 -11.83 -12.03
C ALA A 67 -18.66 -12.02 -10.92
N ILE A 68 -18.23 -12.17 -9.67
CA ILE A 68 -19.12 -12.29 -8.50
C ILE A 68 -19.87 -10.97 -8.28
N MET A 69 -19.18 -9.84 -8.39
CA MET A 69 -19.78 -8.51 -8.26
C MET A 69 -20.86 -8.29 -9.32
N GLU A 70 -20.56 -8.62 -10.58
CA GLU A 70 -21.52 -8.50 -11.68
C GLU A 70 -22.79 -9.33 -11.44
N LEU A 71 -22.63 -10.59 -11.01
CA LEU A 71 -23.75 -11.45 -10.63
C LEU A 71 -24.62 -10.83 -9.52
N TYR A 72 -24.00 -10.23 -8.50
CA TYR A 72 -24.73 -9.58 -7.41
C TYR A 72 -25.43 -8.30 -7.86
N LEU A 73 -24.80 -7.49 -8.71
CA LEU A 73 -25.41 -6.27 -9.25
C LEU A 73 -26.61 -6.61 -10.15
N GLU A 74 -26.50 -7.65 -10.98
CA GLU A 74 -27.62 -8.14 -11.78
C GLU A 74 -28.79 -8.61 -10.90
N ALA A 75 -28.51 -9.41 -9.87
CA ALA A 75 -29.52 -9.87 -8.92
C ALA A 75 -30.21 -8.73 -8.16
N LEU A 76 -29.53 -7.60 -7.97
CA LEU A 76 -30.05 -6.39 -7.35
C LEU A 76 -30.70 -5.41 -8.35
N GLY A 77 -30.69 -5.69 -9.65
CA GLY A 77 -31.19 -4.78 -10.69
C GLY A 77 -30.38 -3.49 -10.83
N MET A 78 -29.09 -3.54 -10.49
CA MET A 78 -28.14 -2.41 -10.53
C MET A 78 -27.16 -2.48 -11.71
N ALA A 79 -27.33 -3.46 -12.60
CA ALA A 79 -26.53 -3.68 -13.81
C ALA A 79 -27.11 -2.89 -15.00
#